data_AF-J6HEQ0-F1
#
_entry.id   AF-J6HEQ0-F1
#
_cell.length_a   1.000
_cell.length_b   1.000
_cell.length_c   1.000
_cell.angle_alpha   90.00
_cell.angle_beta   90.00
_cell.angle_gamma   90.00
#
_symmetry.space_group_name_H-M   'P 1'
#
loop_
_entity.id
_entity.type
_entity.pdbx_description
1 polymer ?
#
loop_
_entity_poly.entity_id
_entity_poly.type
_entity_poly.pdbx_seq_one_letter_code
_entity_poly.pdbx_strand_id
1 'polypeptide(L)'
;MPYSDSDLNWRDRNSRVNREHDNVSLQYVKLASTEVPNWSDYDVVLFGYPIWWGEAPWIVNNFIKSNNFTGKKVVLFCTSASSGIGSSGTNLEKMAGTGDWLEGKRFSEKPNKGSVREWVRGLDLK
;
A
#
# COMPACT_ATOMS: atom_id res chain seq x y z
N MET A 1 11.86 -13.94 -7.23
CA MET A 1 13.14 -13.29 -6.85
C MET A 1 12.82 -11.92 -6.26
N PRO A 2 13.53 -11.51 -5.18
CA PRO A 2 13.43 -10.14 -4.65
C PRO A 2 13.75 -9.10 -5.73
N TYR A 3 13.27 -7.87 -5.56
CA TYR A 3 13.68 -6.75 -6.42
C TYR A 3 15.10 -6.32 -6.07
N SER A 4 15.91 -6.12 -7.10
CA SER A 4 17.17 -5.39 -7.02
C SER A 4 16.96 -3.88 -7.22
N ASP A 5 17.98 -3.07 -6.94
CA ASP A 5 17.93 -1.63 -7.21
C ASP A 5 17.73 -1.33 -8.71
N SER A 6 18.32 -2.14 -9.60
CA SER A 6 18.08 -2.04 -11.05
C SER A 6 16.65 -2.39 -11.44
N ASP A 7 16.01 -3.30 -10.71
CA ASP A 7 14.61 -3.65 -10.96
C ASP A 7 13.67 -2.49 -10.62
N LEU A 8 14.01 -1.69 -9.59
CA LEU A 8 13.21 -0.56 -9.09
C LEU A 8 13.48 0.77 -9.80
N ASN A 9 14.49 0.85 -10.66
CA ASN A 9 14.85 2.08 -11.36
C ASN A 9 13.83 2.42 -12.46
N TRP A 10 12.74 3.07 -12.08
CA TRP A 10 11.68 3.50 -12.99
C TRP A 10 12.14 4.47 -14.11
N ARG A 11 13.35 5.05 -14.00
CA ARG A 11 13.94 5.86 -15.08
C ARG A 11 14.53 5.02 -16.21
N ASP A 12 14.88 3.77 -15.93
CA ASP A 12 15.30 2.81 -16.95
C ASP A 12 14.07 2.10 -17.51
N ARG A 13 13.75 2.34 -18.79
CA ARG A 13 12.62 1.71 -19.49
C ARG A 13 12.69 0.18 -19.49
N ASN A 14 13.90 -0.39 -19.37
CA ASN A 14 14.09 -1.83 -19.33
C ASN A 14 14.04 -2.38 -17.91
N SER A 15 13.90 -1.55 -16.86
CA SER A 15 13.75 -2.04 -15.48
C SER A 15 12.53 -2.94 -15.34
N ARG A 16 12.59 -3.85 -14.38
CA ARG A 16 11.49 -4.78 -14.10
C ARG A 16 10.19 -4.04 -13.78
N VAL A 17 10.24 -2.97 -12.97
CA VAL A 17 9.03 -2.20 -12.63
C VAL A 17 8.38 -1.53 -13.85
N ASN A 18 9.17 -1.07 -14.84
CA ASN A 18 8.59 -0.54 -16.07
C ASN A 18 7.95 -1.65 -16.92
N ARG A 19 8.61 -2.81 -17.07
CA ARG A 19 8.01 -3.95 -17.79
C ARG A 19 6.71 -4.43 -17.15
N GLU A 20 6.65 -4.45 -15.82
CA GLU A 20 5.45 -4.82 -15.06
C GLU A 20 4.37 -3.74 -15.13
N HIS A 21 4.74 -2.46 -15.17
CA HIS A 21 3.81 -1.37 -15.42
C HIS A 21 3.16 -1.48 -16.81
N ASP A 22 3.99 -1.69 -17.84
CA ASP A 22 3.55 -1.73 -19.23
C ASP A 22 2.79 -3.03 -19.58
N ASN A 23 2.97 -4.09 -18.79
CA ASN A 23 2.31 -5.37 -18.99
C ASN A 23 1.76 -5.95 -17.67
N VAL A 24 0.46 -5.80 -17.48
CA VAL A 24 -0.29 -6.29 -16.29
C VAL A 24 -0.10 -7.79 -16.03
N SER A 25 0.13 -8.61 -17.06
CA SER A 25 0.37 -10.06 -16.85
C SER A 25 1.66 -10.35 -16.07
N LEU A 26 2.58 -9.40 -16.01
CA LEU A 26 3.84 -9.51 -15.26
C LEU A 26 3.71 -9.01 -13.81
N GLN A 27 2.59 -8.40 -13.44
CA GLN A 27 2.39 -7.80 -12.11
C GLN A 27 2.19 -8.83 -10.98
N TYR A 28 2.25 -10.12 -11.28
CA TYR A 28 2.27 -11.15 -10.24
C TYR A 28 3.64 -11.22 -9.57
N VAL A 29 3.71 -10.77 -8.32
CA VAL A 29 4.91 -10.86 -7.49
C VAL A 29 4.70 -11.88 -6.38
N LYS A 30 5.49 -12.97 -6.40
CA LYS A 30 5.51 -13.93 -5.30
C LYS A 30 6.11 -13.27 -4.05
N LEU A 31 5.28 -13.09 -3.02
CA LEU A 31 5.71 -12.62 -1.71
C LEU A 31 6.38 -13.76 -0.93
N ALA A 32 7.35 -13.42 -0.08
CA ALA A 32 8.00 -14.40 0.79
C ALA A 32 7.01 -14.96 1.82
N SER A 33 6.13 -14.11 2.33
CA SER A 33 4.97 -14.48 3.15
C SER A 33 3.91 -13.39 3.01
N THR A 34 2.65 -13.77 3.20
CA THR A 34 1.52 -12.85 3.45
C THR A 34 0.98 -12.97 4.87
N GLU A 35 1.52 -13.90 5.66
CA GLU A 35 1.07 -14.19 7.00
C GLU A 35 1.59 -13.16 8.00
N VAL A 36 0.68 -12.68 8.83
CA VAL A 36 1.00 -11.87 10.01
C VAL A 36 0.60 -12.71 11.23
N PRO A 37 1.53 -13.03 12.15
CA PRO A 37 1.21 -13.77 13.36
C PRO A 37 0.07 -13.12 14.14
N ASN A 38 -0.87 -13.93 14.58
CA ASN A 38 -2.05 -13.51 15.34
C ASN A 38 -2.89 -12.43 14.62
N TRP A 39 -3.05 -12.55 13.30
CA TRP A 39 -3.83 -11.60 12.50
C TRP A 39 -5.21 -11.29 13.07
N SER A 40 -5.88 -12.26 13.70
CA SER A 40 -7.17 -12.09 14.38
C SER A 40 -7.16 -11.02 15.47
N ASP A 41 -6.03 -10.83 16.15
CA ASP A 41 -5.94 -10.06 17.39
C ASP A 41 -5.84 -8.54 17.12
N TYR A 42 -5.65 -8.14 15.86
CA TYR A 42 -5.57 -6.73 15.48
C TYR A 42 -6.95 -6.16 15.14
N ASP A 43 -7.40 -5.16 15.88
CA ASP A 43 -8.59 -4.38 15.54
C ASP A 43 -8.30 -3.29 14.49
N VAL A 44 -7.05 -2.81 14.44
CA VAL A 44 -6.59 -1.72 13.56
C VAL A 44 -5.39 -2.15 12.74
N VAL A 45 -5.43 -1.87 11.43
CA VAL A 45 -4.33 -2.09 10.49
C VAL A 45 -3.92 -0.76 9.88
N LEU A 46 -2.72 -0.27 10.20
CA LEU A 46 -2.09 0.86 9.51
C LEU A 46 -1.32 0.32 8.30
N PHE A 47 -1.76 0.66 7.09
CA PHE A 47 -1.19 0.12 5.85
C PHE A 47 -0.55 1.22 5.00
N GLY A 48 0.77 1.16 4.88
CA GLY A 48 1.60 2.16 4.21
C GLY A 48 2.16 1.69 2.88
N TYR A 49 2.07 2.51 1.83
CA TYR A 49 2.65 2.18 0.51
C TYR A 49 3.15 3.44 -0.26
N PRO A 50 4.16 3.33 -1.13
CA PRO A 50 4.49 4.42 -2.05
C PRO A 50 3.45 4.48 -3.19
N ILE A 51 3.26 5.64 -3.80
CA ILE A 51 2.46 5.74 -5.03
C ILE A 51 3.33 5.40 -6.25
N TRP A 52 2.88 4.43 -7.02
CA TRP A 52 3.46 3.94 -8.26
C TRP A 52 2.48 4.22 -9.40
N TRP A 53 2.85 5.13 -10.32
CA TRP A 53 2.01 5.52 -11.47
C TRP A 53 0.58 5.94 -11.09
N GLY A 54 0.40 6.61 -9.94
CA GLY A 54 -0.90 7.06 -9.44
C GLY A 54 -1.70 6.01 -8.67
N GLU A 55 -1.12 4.83 -8.43
CA GLU A 55 -1.78 3.70 -7.79
C GLU A 55 -0.90 3.07 -6.68
N ALA A 56 -1.47 2.17 -5.87
CA ALA A 56 -0.68 1.32 -4.99
C ALA A 56 0.20 0.36 -5.82
N PRO A 57 1.41 0.02 -5.36
CA PRO A 57 2.30 -0.87 -6.10
C PRO A 57 1.69 -2.27 -6.16
N TRP A 58 1.59 -2.89 -7.34
CA TRP A 58 0.95 -4.20 -7.52
C TRP A 58 1.52 -5.33 -6.63
N ILE A 59 2.74 -5.18 -6.12
CA ILE A 59 3.34 -6.08 -5.13
C ILE A 59 2.47 -6.26 -3.87
N VAL A 60 1.69 -5.24 -3.48
CA VAL A 60 0.84 -5.32 -2.28
C VAL A 60 -0.44 -6.11 -2.53
N ASN A 61 -0.83 -6.33 -3.78
CA ASN A 61 -2.11 -6.94 -4.15
C ASN A 61 -2.27 -8.34 -3.53
N ASN A 62 -1.20 -9.14 -3.56
CA ASN A 62 -1.24 -10.49 -3.01
C ASN A 62 -1.37 -10.48 -1.49
N PHE A 63 -0.78 -9.50 -0.79
CA PHE A 63 -0.95 -9.35 0.64
C PHE A 63 -2.41 -9.01 0.99
N ILE A 64 -3.01 -8.06 0.26
CA ILE A 64 -4.41 -7.66 0.47
C ILE A 64 -5.37 -8.83 0.21
N LYS A 65 -5.22 -9.55 -0.90
CA LYS A 65 -6.07 -10.69 -1.24
C LYS A 65 -5.95 -11.88 -0.28
N SER A 66 -4.80 -12.03 0.38
CA SER A 66 -4.51 -13.19 1.22
C SER A 66 -4.89 -12.99 2.69
N ASN A 67 -5.36 -11.81 3.08
CA ASN A 67 -5.71 -11.50 4.47
C ASN A 67 -7.18 -11.11 4.61
N ASN A 68 -7.85 -11.61 5.65
CA ASN A 68 -9.24 -11.28 5.94
C ASN A 68 -9.33 -10.03 6.82
N PHE A 69 -9.90 -8.95 6.32
CA PHE A 69 -10.02 -7.68 7.03
C PHE A 69 -11.35 -7.54 7.80
N THR A 70 -12.20 -8.57 7.82
CA THR A 70 -13.48 -8.56 8.56
C THR A 70 -13.30 -8.12 10.01
N GLY A 71 -14.09 -7.13 10.43
CA GLY A 71 -14.06 -6.57 11.78
C GLY A 71 -12.88 -5.63 12.05
N LYS A 72 -11.99 -5.40 11.09
CA LYS A 72 -10.81 -4.54 11.24
C LYS A 72 -11.06 -3.15 10.67
N LYS A 73 -10.54 -2.13 11.35
CA LYS A 73 -10.40 -0.77 10.82
C LYS A 73 -9.07 -0.65 10.09
N VAL A 74 -9.09 -0.31 8.80
CA VAL A 74 -7.91 -0.20 7.96
C VAL A 74 -7.63 1.27 7.68
N VAL A 75 -6.46 1.72 8.11
CA VAL A 75 -6.00 3.10 7.94
C VAL A 75 -4.90 3.13 6.89
N LEU A 76 -5.20 3.71 5.74
CA LEU A 76 -4.22 3.84 4.67
C LEU A 76 -3.38 5.10 4.81
N PHE A 77 -2.11 4.97 4.47
CA PHE A 77 -1.27 6.12 4.19
C PHE A 77 -0.33 5.84 3.04
N CYS A 78 0.06 6.88 2.32
CA CYS A 78 1.01 6.74 1.24
C CYS A 78 2.05 7.85 1.20
N THR A 79 3.15 7.58 0.52
CA THR A 79 4.16 8.58 0.19
C THR A 79 4.31 8.73 -1.31
N SER A 80 4.59 9.93 -1.77
CA SER A 80 4.93 10.19 -3.18
C SER A 80 5.71 11.49 -3.29
N ALA A 81 6.33 11.71 -4.45
CA ALA A 81 6.94 12.99 -4.80
C ALA A 81 5.87 14.08 -4.97
N SER A 82 4.91 13.85 -5.87
CA SER A 82 3.88 14.85 -6.21
C SER A 82 2.46 14.29 -6.34
N SER A 83 2.28 13.02 -6.69
CA SER A 83 0.95 12.42 -6.88
C SER A 83 0.09 12.38 -5.61
N GLY A 84 -1.19 12.69 -5.72
CA GLY A 84 -2.15 12.42 -4.64
C GLY A 84 -2.34 10.92 -4.40
N ILE A 85 -3.14 10.57 -3.39
CA ILE A 85 -3.52 9.17 -3.11
C ILE A 85 -4.41 8.59 -4.22
N GLY A 86 -5.19 9.43 -4.90
CA GLY A 86 -6.03 9.03 -6.03
C GLY A 86 -7.00 7.91 -5.68
N SER A 87 -7.21 7.00 -6.63
CA SER A 87 -8.04 5.80 -6.45
C SER A 87 -7.39 4.69 -5.64
N SER A 88 -6.12 4.85 -5.21
CA SER A 88 -5.35 3.72 -4.70
C SER A 88 -5.95 3.06 -3.47
N GLY A 89 -6.42 3.88 -2.53
CA GLY A 89 -7.05 3.33 -1.33
C GLY A 89 -8.34 2.58 -1.63
N THR A 90 -9.21 3.17 -2.47
CA THR A 90 -10.46 2.55 -2.89
C THR A 90 -10.24 1.26 -3.68
N ASN A 91 -9.16 1.17 -4.47
CA ASN A 91 -8.82 -0.04 -5.20
C ASN A 91 -8.35 -1.17 -4.26
N LEU A 92 -7.56 -0.83 -3.23
CA LEU A 92 -7.16 -1.80 -2.20
C LEU A 92 -8.35 -2.28 -1.37
N GLU A 93 -9.25 -1.38 -0.97
CA GLU A 93 -10.49 -1.70 -0.27
C GLU A 93 -11.35 -2.70 -1.07
N LYS A 94 -11.62 -2.39 -2.34
CA LYS A 94 -12.36 -3.28 -3.24
C LYS A 94 -11.69 -4.64 -3.39
N MET A 95 -10.36 -4.66 -3.43
CA MET A 95 -9.58 -5.89 -3.55
C MET A 95 -9.65 -6.76 -2.29
N ALA A 96 -9.70 -6.14 -1.11
CA ALA A 96 -9.85 -6.83 0.16
C ALA A 96 -11.26 -7.41 0.35
N GLY A 97 -12.29 -6.70 -0.13
CA GLY A 97 -13.70 -7.09 -0.03
C GLY A 97 -14.29 -7.11 1.38
N THR A 98 -13.48 -6.83 2.40
CA THR A 98 -13.85 -6.82 3.83
C THR A 98 -13.08 -5.74 4.58
N GLY A 99 -13.55 -5.41 5.79
CA GLY A 99 -12.96 -4.37 6.65
C GLY A 99 -13.60 -3.00 6.50
N ASP A 100 -13.32 -2.13 7.46
CA ASP A 100 -13.72 -0.72 7.47
C ASP A 100 -12.53 0.15 7.06
N TRP A 101 -12.50 0.57 5.79
CA TRP A 101 -11.36 1.27 5.20
C TRP A 101 -11.57 2.78 5.29
N LEU A 102 -10.68 3.45 6.03
CA LEU A 102 -10.71 4.90 6.17
C LEU A 102 -10.07 5.60 4.96
N GLU A 103 -10.49 6.85 4.72
CA GLU A 103 -9.83 7.71 3.74
C GLU A 103 -8.33 7.82 4.04
N GLY A 104 -7.51 7.45 3.06
CA GLY A 104 -6.07 7.38 3.26
C GLY A 104 -5.39 8.75 3.23
N LYS A 105 -4.28 8.87 3.99
CA LYS A 105 -3.49 10.10 4.05
C LYS A 105 -2.26 10.02 3.15
N ARG A 106 -2.13 10.95 2.20
CA ARG A 106 -0.86 11.15 1.46
C ARG A 106 0.09 12.05 2.25
N PHE A 107 1.31 11.55 2.44
CA PHE A 107 2.47 12.27 2.94
C PHE A 107 3.42 12.62 1.79
N SER A 108 4.18 13.71 1.93
CA SER A 108 5.33 13.97 1.07
C SER A 108 6.46 12.96 1.33
N GLU A 109 7.51 12.95 0.51
CA GLU A 109 8.66 12.05 0.68
C GLU A 109 9.33 12.17 2.05
N LYS A 110 9.20 13.33 2.70
CA LYS A 110 9.77 13.63 4.02
C LYS A 110 8.71 14.29 4.89
N PRO A 111 7.78 13.51 5.49
CA PRO A 111 6.77 14.07 6.36
C PRO A 111 7.41 14.59 7.65
N ASN A 112 6.91 15.71 8.16
CA ASN A 112 7.28 16.20 9.48
C ASN A 112 6.62 15.32 10.57
N LYS A 113 7.37 14.96 11.61
CA LYS A 113 6.86 14.24 12.79
C LYS A 113 5.62 14.88 13.41
N GLY A 114 5.52 16.21 13.40
CA GLY A 114 4.35 16.94 13.89
C GLY A 114 3.07 16.59 13.12
N SER A 115 3.11 16.64 11.79
CA SER A 115 1.92 16.34 10.97
C SER A 115 1.50 14.88 11.04
N VAL A 116 2.45 13.96 11.19
CA VAL A 116 2.14 12.54 11.43
C VAL A 116 1.43 12.37 12.77
N ARG A 117 1.88 13.04 13.84
CA ARG A 117 1.24 12.98 15.16
C ARG A 117 -0.18 13.56 15.14
N GLU A 118 -0.37 14.70 14.49
CA GLU A 118 -1.69 15.31 14.33
C GLU A 118 -2.64 14.40 13.58
N TRP A 119 -2.19 13.79 12.48
CA TRP A 119 -2.97 12.82 11.73
C TRP A 119 -3.37 11.62 12.60
N VAL A 120 -2.41 10.99 13.29
CA VAL A 120 -2.71 9.82 14.15
C VAL A 120 -3.71 10.16 15.26
N ARG A 121 -3.60 11.34 15.89
CA ARG A 121 -4.56 11.79 16.91
C ARG A 121 -5.97 11.99 16.36
N GLY A 122 -6.10 12.35 15.08
CA GLY A 122 -7.40 12.54 14.44
C GLY A 122 -8.11 11.25 14.01
N LEU A 123 -7.44 10.10 14.05
CA LEU A 123 -8.01 8.82 13.61
C LEU A 123 -8.94 8.17 14.64
N ASP A 124 -9.01 8.69 15.87
CA ASP A 124 -9.81 8.16 16.98
C ASP A 124 -9.70 6.63 17.10
N LEU A 125 -8.46 6.16 17.15
CA LEU A 125 -8.13 4.75 17.33
C LEU A 125 -8.23 4.43 18.82
N LYS A 126 -8.94 3.34 19.15
CA LYS A 126 -9.12 2.85 20.52
C LYS A 126 -7.82 2.36 21.14
#